data_AF-A0A358U9A9-F1
#
_entry.id   AF-A0A358U9A9-F1
#
_cell.length_a   1.000
_cell.length_b   1.000
_cell.length_c   1.000
_cell.angle_alpha   90.00
_cell.angle_beta   90.00
_cell.angle_gamma   90.00
#
_symmetry.space_group_name_H-M   'P 1'
#
loop_
_entity.id
_entity.type
_entity.pdbx_description
1 polymer ?
#
loop_
_entity_poly.entity_id
_entity_poly.type
_entity_poly.pdbx_seq_one_letter_code
_entity_poly.pdbx_strand_id
1 'polypeptide(L)'
;MNTIVKGIDQINRLVIWIVVLMLGVMSVVIFMQVIFRYVFAAALPWSEELARYLMVWTTFLGASLGIRYKALIGMEVLVKALPKLATRITLELVTLFQILFLAVVLFYSIKMTMIAKTQVSAAMLIPMSWAYVGIPVGMGLMILNTIAVAIERWGGVE
;
A
#
# COMPACT_ATOMS: atom_id res chain seq x y z
N MET A 1 -20.93 15.33 3.72
CA MET A 1 -19.54 14.85 3.51
C MET A 1 -18.85 14.77 4.86
N ASN A 2 -18.82 13.59 5.47
CA ASN A 2 -18.36 13.39 6.85
C ASN A 2 -16.94 13.93 7.03
N THR A 3 -16.71 14.74 8.08
CA THR A 3 -15.39 15.34 8.40
C THR A 3 -14.27 14.30 8.47
N ILE A 4 -14.60 13.07 8.91
CA ILE A 4 -13.70 11.91 8.95
C ILE A 4 -13.15 11.55 7.56
N VAL A 5 -14.03 11.46 6.56
CA VAL A 5 -13.66 11.08 5.19
C VAL A 5 -12.74 12.15 4.58
N LYS A 6 -13.04 13.44 4.81
CA LYS A 6 -12.17 14.54 4.36
C LYS A 6 -10.76 14.45 4.96
N GLY A 7 -10.64 14.06 6.22
CA GLY A 7 -9.34 13.85 6.85
C GLY A 7 -8.56 12.70 6.20
N ILE A 8 -9.23 11.59 5.91
CA ILE A 8 -8.63 10.44 5.21
C ILE A 8 -8.18 10.83 3.79
N ASP A 9 -8.96 11.65 3.08
CA ASP A 9 -8.59 12.15 1.76
C ASP A 9 -7.35 13.07 1.77
N GLN A 10 -7.20 13.88 2.82
CA GLN A 10 -5.99 14.69 3.00
C GLN A 10 -4.76 13.81 3.25
N ILE A 11 -4.89 12.76 4.08
CA ILE A 11 -3.83 11.77 4.30
C ILE A 11 -3.46 11.10 2.97
N ASN A 12 -4.45 10.64 2.20
CA ASN A 12 -4.21 10.02 0.90
C ASN A 12 -3.50 10.96 -0.08
N ARG A 13 -3.82 12.26 -0.06
CA ARG A 13 -3.09 13.25 -0.88
C ARG A 13 -1.61 13.32 -0.52
N LEU A 14 -1.26 13.28 0.76
CA LEU A 14 0.14 13.20 1.19
C LEU A 14 0.78 11.89 0.75
N VAL A 15 0.08 10.77 0.90
CA VAL A 15 0.55 9.45 0.46
C VAL A 15 0.85 9.43 -1.04
N ILE A 16 0.01 10.07 -1.87
CA ILE A 16 0.26 10.21 -3.32
C ILE A 16 1.61 10.90 -3.57
N TRP A 17 1.86 12.05 -2.94
CA TRP A 17 3.13 12.76 -3.11
C TRP A 17 4.33 11.93 -2.66
N ILE A 18 4.21 11.21 -1.55
CA ILE A 18 5.25 10.30 -1.07
C ILE A 18 5.52 9.18 -2.08
N VAL A 19 4.48 8.55 -2.61
CA VAL A 19 4.61 7.48 -3.62
C VAL A 19 5.25 8.00 -4.90
N VAL A 20 4.83 9.17 -5.39
CA VAL A 20 5.42 9.81 -6.58
C VAL A 20 6.90 10.09 -6.37
N LEU A 21 7.28 10.64 -5.21
CA LEU A 21 8.68 10.89 -4.87
C LEU A 21 9.49 9.59 -4.82
N MET A 22 8.98 8.56 -4.15
CA MET A 22 9.65 7.26 -4.03
C MET A 22 9.84 6.58 -5.40
N LEU A 23 8.82 6.61 -6.27
CA LEU A 23 8.92 6.10 -7.63
C LEU A 23 9.92 6.88 -8.48
N GLY A 24 9.96 8.21 -8.33
CA GLY A 24 10.95 9.07 -9.00
C GLY A 24 12.37 8.73 -8.57
N VAL A 25 12.62 8.61 -7.27
CA VAL A 25 13.93 8.21 -6.72
C VAL A 25 14.32 6.81 -7.21
N MET A 26 13.40 5.83 -7.12
CA MET A 26 13.63 4.47 -7.60
C MET A 26 14.02 4.44 -9.09
N SER A 27 13.34 5.24 -9.91
CA SER A 27 13.61 5.35 -11.36
C SER A 27 15.00 5.91 -11.62
N VAL A 28 15.40 6.98 -10.94
CA VAL A 28 16.73 7.59 -11.06
C VAL A 28 17.82 6.61 -10.61
N VAL A 29 17.61 5.89 -9.51
CA VAL A 29 18.56 4.92 -8.97
C VAL A 29 18.79 3.76 -9.93
N ILE A 30 17.72 3.19 -10.50
CA ILE A 30 17.82 2.11 -11.49
C ILE A 30 18.48 2.61 -12.78
N PHE A 31 18.16 3.83 -13.21
CA PHE A 31 18.81 4.43 -14.37
C PHE A 31 20.32 4.63 -14.16
N MET A 32 20.71 5.12 -12.97
CA MET A 32 22.12 5.24 -12.59
C MET A 32 22.82 3.87 -12.55
N GLN A 33 22.14 2.84 -12.04
CA GLN A 33 22.66 1.47 -12.05
C GLN A 33 22.97 0.97 -13.46
N VAL A 34 22.09 1.25 -14.43
CA VAL A 34 22.31 0.90 -15.85
C VAL A 34 23.52 1.66 -16.40
N ILE A 35 23.62 2.97 -16.18
CA ILE A 35 24.76 3.78 -16.65
C ILE A 35 26.08 3.24 -16.10
N PHE A 36 26.18 3.02 -14.79
CA PHE A 36 27.42 2.53 -14.17
C PHE A 36 27.82 1.15 -14.68
N ARG A 37 26.83 0.27 -14.88
CA ARG A 37 27.09 -1.09 -15.36
C ARG A 37 27.63 -1.10 -16.78
N TYR A 38 27.06 -0.30 -17.68
CA TYR A 38 27.39 -0.36 -19.10
C TYR A 38 28.44 0.65 -19.56
N VAL A 39 28.53 1.82 -18.92
CA VAL A 39 29.49 2.88 -19.27
C VAL A 39 30.77 2.75 -18.45
N PHE A 40 30.64 2.53 -17.15
CA PHE A 40 31.77 2.52 -16.21
C PHE A 40 32.27 1.11 -15.88
N ALA A 41 31.63 0.06 -16.42
CA ALA A 41 31.90 -1.34 -16.10
C ALA A 41 31.94 -1.63 -14.58
N ALA A 42 31.19 -0.85 -13.80
CA ALA A 42 31.15 -0.91 -12.33
C ALA A 42 29.73 -1.21 -11.85
N ALA A 43 29.60 -1.95 -10.76
CA ALA A 43 28.31 -2.20 -10.11
C ALA A 43 28.07 -1.22 -8.97
N LEU A 44 26.81 -0.81 -8.75
CA LEU A 44 26.38 -0.19 -7.48
C LEU A 44 25.59 -1.24 -6.68
N PRO A 45 26.19 -1.94 -5.72
CA PRO A 45 25.52 -2.99 -4.97
C PRO A 45 24.31 -2.49 -4.17
N TRP A 46 24.36 -1.23 -3.72
CA TRP A 46 23.28 -0.61 -2.95
C TRP A 46 22.05 -0.23 -3.78
N SER A 47 22.19 -0.02 -5.10
CA SER A 47 21.08 0.48 -5.91
C SER A 47 19.93 -0.53 -6.00
N GLU A 48 20.27 -1.83 -6.06
CA GLU A 48 19.28 -2.91 -6.10
C GLU A 48 18.54 -3.05 -4.76
N GLU A 49 19.26 -2.96 -3.64
CA GLU A 49 18.64 -3.01 -2.31
C GLU A 49 17.70 -1.81 -2.11
N LEU A 50 18.12 -0.61 -2.53
CA LEU A 50 17.32 0.61 -2.37
C LEU A 50 16.06 0.54 -3.23
N ALA A 51 16.19 0.11 -4.48
CA ALA A 51 15.07 -0.08 -5.38
C ALA A 51 14.06 -1.08 -4.80
N ARG A 52 14.53 -2.19 -4.22
CA ARG A 52 13.67 -3.19 -3.58
C ARG A 52 12.92 -2.61 -2.37
N TYR A 53 13.57 -1.79 -1.57
CA TYR A 53 12.94 -1.15 -0.40
C TYR A 53 11.89 -0.15 -0.83
N LEU A 54 12.21 0.73 -1.79
CA LEU A 54 11.27 1.69 -2.35
C LEU A 54 10.08 0.97 -2.99
N MET A 55 10.32 -0.13 -3.72
CA MET A 55 9.27 -0.95 -4.33
C MET A 55 8.30 -1.49 -3.29
N VAL A 56 8.77 -2.01 -2.15
CA VAL A 56 7.90 -2.48 -1.06
C VAL A 56 7.01 -1.33 -0.57
N TRP A 57 7.61 -0.18 -0.27
CA TRP A 57 6.86 1.00 0.18
C TRP A 57 5.82 1.46 -0.84
N THR A 58 6.20 1.65 -2.11
CA THR A 58 5.29 2.11 -3.15
C THR A 58 4.18 1.11 -3.44
N THR A 59 4.45 -0.20 -3.32
CA THR A 59 3.45 -1.26 -3.53
C THR A 59 2.36 -1.19 -2.48
N PHE A 60 2.72 -1.12 -1.19
CA PHE A 60 1.74 -1.13 -0.10
C PHE A 60 1.03 0.21 0.07
N LEU A 61 1.73 1.34 -0.08
CA LEU A 61 1.11 2.66 -0.12
C LEU A 61 0.19 2.82 -1.34
N GLY A 62 0.65 2.42 -2.51
CA GLY A 62 -0.13 2.46 -3.76
C GLY A 62 -1.39 1.59 -3.70
N ALA A 63 -1.29 0.39 -3.13
CA ALA A 63 -2.45 -0.48 -2.95
C ALA A 63 -3.47 0.11 -1.94
N SER A 64 -3.02 0.87 -0.93
CA SER A 64 -3.95 1.60 -0.04
C SER A 64 -4.75 2.68 -0.79
N LEU A 65 -4.10 3.40 -1.72
CA LEU A 65 -4.77 4.35 -2.62
C LEU A 65 -5.69 3.62 -3.60
N GLY A 66 -5.28 2.45 -4.08
CA GLY A 66 -6.10 1.59 -4.93
C GLY A 66 -7.44 1.21 -4.31
N ILE A 67 -7.48 0.95 -2.99
CA ILE A 67 -8.75 0.75 -2.25
C ILE A 67 -9.59 2.02 -2.27
N ARG A 68 -8.99 3.18 -1.94
CA ARG A 68 -9.72 4.47 -1.89
C ARG A 68 -10.37 4.81 -3.22
N TYR A 69 -9.64 4.62 -4.31
CA TYR A 69 -10.09 4.91 -5.68
C TYR A 69 -10.84 3.75 -6.34
N LYS A 70 -11.16 2.68 -5.60
CA LYS A 70 -11.85 1.48 -6.11
C LYS A 70 -11.17 0.86 -7.35
N ALA A 71 -9.85 1.02 -7.45
CA ALA A 71 -9.05 0.53 -8.58
C ALA A 71 -8.71 -0.97 -8.47
N LEU A 72 -8.86 -1.55 -7.28
CA LEU A 72 -8.82 -3.00 -7.11
C LEU A 72 -10.16 -3.54 -7.62
N ILE A 73 -10.19 -3.92 -8.90
CA ILE A 73 -11.38 -4.43 -9.59
C ILE A 73 -12.00 -5.55 -8.76
N GLY A 74 -13.08 -5.20 -8.05
CA GLY A 74 -13.92 -6.13 -7.32
C GLY A 74 -15.08 -6.58 -8.18
N MET A 75 -15.79 -7.62 -7.74
CA MET A 75 -16.97 -8.23 -8.37
C MET A 75 -18.19 -7.28 -8.49
N GLU A 76 -18.00 -6.00 -8.82
CA GLU A 76 -19.08 -5.02 -8.95
C GLU A 76 -20.12 -5.48 -9.97
N VAL A 77 -19.70 -6.10 -11.07
CA VAL A 77 -20.62 -6.59 -12.11
C VAL A 77 -21.48 -7.74 -11.58
N LEU A 78 -20.89 -8.68 -10.85
CA LEU A 78 -21.60 -9.85 -10.30
C LEU A 78 -22.55 -9.43 -9.16
N VAL A 79 -22.11 -8.49 -8.33
CA VAL A 79 -22.87 -8.00 -7.17
C VAL A 79 -24.02 -7.08 -7.62
N LYS A 80 -23.83 -6.26 -8.66
CA LYS A 80 -24.88 -5.40 -9.24
C LYS A 80 -26.01 -6.20 -9.93
N ALA A 81 -25.79 -7.48 -10.24
CA ALA A 81 -26.82 -8.36 -10.79
C ALA A 81 -27.79 -8.91 -9.72
N LEU A 82 -27.50 -8.71 -8.43
CA LEU A 82 -28.32 -9.20 -7.33
C LEU A 82 -29.46 -8.22 -6.96
N PRO A 83 -30.54 -8.69 -6.32
CA PRO A 83 -31.52 -7.82 -5.68
C PRO A 83 -30.86 -6.84 -4.70
N LYS A 84 -31.45 -5.63 -4.53
CA LYS A 84 -30.86 -4.54 -3.73
C LYS A 84 -30.45 -4.97 -2.31
N LEU A 85 -31.26 -5.78 -1.64
CA LEU A 85 -30.96 -6.26 -0.29
C LEU A 85 -29.77 -7.22 -0.26
N ALA A 86 -29.71 -8.16 -1.21
CA ALA A 86 -28.62 -9.12 -1.32
C ALA A 86 -27.31 -8.41 -1.68
N THR A 87 -27.33 -7.47 -2.61
CA THR A 87 -26.18 -6.61 -2.96
C THR A 87 -25.60 -5.95 -1.71
N ARG A 88 -26.45 -5.29 -0.91
CA ARG A 88 -26.02 -4.59 0.29
C ARG A 88 -25.38 -5.55 1.30
N ILE A 89 -26.03 -6.68 1.60
CA ILE A 89 -25.51 -7.68 2.54
C ILE A 89 -24.15 -8.24 2.05
N THR A 90 -24.04 -8.59 0.77
CA THR A 90 -22.80 -9.09 0.18
C THR A 90 -21.68 -8.06 0.29
N LEU A 91 -21.94 -6.79 0.00
CA LEU A 91 -20.94 -5.73 0.12
C LEU A 91 -20.49 -5.51 1.57
N GLU A 92 -21.40 -5.56 2.54
CA GLU A 92 -21.03 -5.48 3.97
C GLU A 92 -20.17 -6.67 4.40
N LEU A 93 -20.54 -7.89 4.00
CA LEU A 93 -19.76 -9.10 4.30
C LEU A 93 -18.35 -9.02 3.68
N VAL A 94 -18.25 -8.63 2.41
CA VAL A 94 -16.95 -8.45 1.73
C VAL A 94 -16.11 -7.41 2.46
N THR A 95 -16.71 -6.30 2.87
CA THR A 95 -16.01 -5.24 3.63
C THR A 95 -15.50 -5.77 4.97
N LEU A 96 -16.32 -6.53 5.70
CA LEU A 96 -15.95 -7.15 6.96
C LEU A 96 -14.80 -8.15 6.79
N PHE A 97 -14.90 -9.05 5.81
CA PHE A 97 -13.84 -10.03 5.51
C PHE A 97 -12.54 -9.34 5.08
N GLN A 98 -12.64 -8.29 4.28
CA GLN A 98 -11.49 -7.47 3.87
C GLN A 98 -10.81 -6.84 5.09
N ILE A 99 -11.56 -6.20 5.99
CA ILE A 99 -10.99 -5.60 7.22
C ILE A 99 -10.36 -6.68 8.10
N LEU A 100 -11.02 -7.83 8.27
CA LEU A 100 -10.48 -8.94 9.08
C LEU A 100 -9.17 -9.47 8.49
N PHE A 101 -9.14 -9.71 7.17
CA PHE A 101 -7.94 -10.15 6.46
C PHE A 101 -6.80 -9.13 6.62
N LEU A 102 -7.07 -7.84 6.38
CA LEU A 102 -6.08 -6.78 6.54
C LEU A 102 -5.57 -6.67 7.98
N ALA A 103 -6.43 -6.85 8.98
CA ALA A 103 -6.04 -6.83 10.39
C ALA A 103 -5.12 -8.01 10.75
N VAL A 104 -5.41 -9.20 10.23
CA VAL A 104 -4.53 -10.38 10.40
C VAL A 104 -3.17 -10.11 9.75
N VAL A 105 -3.14 -9.63 8.51
CA VAL A 105 -1.89 -9.31 7.81
C VAL A 105 -1.12 -8.21 8.55
N LEU A 106 -1.80 -7.18 9.04
CA LEU A 106 -1.22 -6.12 9.86
C LEU A 106 -0.51 -6.70 11.09
N PHE A 107 -1.17 -7.58 11.84
CA PHE A 107 -0.59 -8.20 13.03
C PHE A 107 0.68 -9.01 12.72
N TYR A 108 0.64 -9.86 11.69
CA TYR A 108 1.81 -10.64 11.29
C TYR A 108 2.92 -9.78 10.70
N SER A 109 2.59 -8.72 9.96
CA SER A 109 3.57 -7.80 9.39
C SER A 109 4.34 -7.01 10.47
N ILE A 110 3.68 -6.64 11.57
CA ILE A 110 4.35 -6.01 12.73
C ILE A 110 5.33 -6.99 13.37
N LYS A 111 4.91 -8.25 13.59
CA LYS A 111 5.80 -9.29 14.13
C LYS A 111 7.01 -9.52 13.23
N MET A 112 6.79 -9.63 11.91
CA MET A 112 7.86 -9.81 10.93
C MET A 112 8.83 -8.64 10.94
N THR A 113 8.32 -7.41 10.99
CA THR A 113 9.13 -6.19 11.06
C THR A 113 10.02 -6.16 12.30
N MET A 114 9.51 -6.61 13.44
CA MET A 114 10.27 -6.69 14.70
C MET A 114 11.39 -7.74 14.63
N ILE A 115 11.13 -8.89 14.02
CA ILE A 115 12.15 -9.93 13.78
C ILE A 115 13.22 -9.41 12.81
N ALA A 116 12.83 -8.65 11.78
CA ALA A 116 13.76 -8.09 10.80
C ALA A 116 14.69 -6.99 11.35
N LYS A 117 14.47 -6.48 12.58
CA LYS A 117 15.34 -5.47 13.19
C LYS A 117 16.77 -5.97 13.42
N THR A 118 16.95 -7.28 13.64
CA THR A 118 18.27 -7.88 13.90
C THR A 118 19.02 -8.22 12.61
N GLN A 119 18.38 -8.06 11.45
CA GLN A 119 18.96 -8.37 10.15
C GLN A 119 19.34 -7.07 9.43
N VAL A 120 20.62 -6.93 9.08
CA VAL A 120 21.13 -5.82 8.27
C VAL A 120 21.29 -6.25 6.82
N SER A 121 21.06 -5.32 5.90
CA SER A 121 21.25 -5.54 4.47
C SER A 121 22.75 -5.70 4.14
N ALA A 122 23.05 -6.48 3.11
CA ALA A 122 24.43 -6.86 2.80
C ALA A 122 25.21 -5.71 2.15
N ALA A 123 24.56 -4.91 1.32
CA ALA A 123 25.20 -3.81 0.60
C ALA A 123 25.12 -2.47 1.34
N MET A 124 23.94 -2.10 1.87
CA MET A 124 23.75 -0.81 2.55
C MET A 124 23.99 -0.83 4.06
N LEU A 125 24.08 -2.01 4.68
CA LEU A 125 24.20 -2.17 6.14
C LEU A 125 23.05 -1.49 6.91
N ILE A 126 21.89 -1.33 6.26
CA ILE A 126 20.68 -0.75 6.85
C ILE A 126 19.84 -1.90 7.42
N PRO A 127 19.20 -1.72 8.59
CA PRO A 127 18.26 -2.71 9.10
C PRO A 127 17.14 -2.99 8.10
N MET A 128 16.95 -4.27 7.75
CA MET A 128 15.89 -4.73 6.84
C MET A 128 14.48 -4.31 7.31
N SER A 129 14.33 -4.05 8.61
CA SER A 129 13.12 -3.52 9.22
C SER A 129 12.57 -2.28 8.50
N TRP A 130 13.40 -1.41 7.93
CA TRP A 130 12.96 -0.24 7.17
C TRP A 130 12.08 -0.59 5.96
N ALA A 131 12.43 -1.65 5.24
CA ALA A 131 11.63 -2.14 4.14
C ALA A 131 10.32 -2.76 4.66
N TYR A 132 10.43 -3.57 5.73
CA TYR A 132 9.29 -4.28 6.29
C TYR A 132 8.26 -3.38 6.95
N VAL A 133 8.64 -2.22 7.50
CA VAL A 133 7.70 -1.21 8.06
C VAL A 133 6.72 -0.69 6.99
N GLY A 134 7.09 -0.70 5.71
CA GLY A 134 6.18 -0.30 4.64
C GLY A 134 4.91 -1.17 4.58
N ILE A 135 5.01 -2.43 5.00
CA ILE A 135 3.89 -3.38 5.03
C ILE A 135 2.83 -2.97 6.08
N PRO A 136 3.12 -2.88 7.40
CA PRO A 136 2.11 -2.50 8.38
C PRO A 136 1.58 -1.09 8.15
N VAL A 137 2.40 -0.15 7.66
CA VAL A 137 1.93 1.20 7.32
C VAL A 137 0.89 1.14 6.20
N GLY A 138 1.17 0.43 5.11
CA GLY A 138 0.21 0.27 4.03
C GLY A 138 -1.05 -0.49 4.46
N MET A 139 -0.93 -1.55 5.26
CA MET A 139 -2.09 -2.28 5.80
C MET A 139 -2.97 -1.38 6.68
N GLY A 140 -2.37 -0.55 7.53
CA GLY A 140 -3.11 0.43 8.33
C GLY A 140 -3.88 1.42 7.45
N LEU A 141 -3.23 1.97 6.42
CA LEU A 141 -3.88 2.88 5.47
C LEU A 141 -4.98 2.19 4.65
N MET A 142 -4.79 0.93 4.26
CA MET A 142 -5.81 0.13 3.58
C MET A 142 -7.06 -0.06 4.45
N ILE A 143 -6.90 -0.31 5.75
CA ILE A 143 -8.03 -0.42 6.69
C ILE A 143 -8.76 0.92 6.77
N LEU A 144 -8.05 2.03 6.94
CA LEU A 144 -8.64 3.37 6.97
C LEU A 144 -9.43 3.69 5.69
N ASN A 145 -8.86 3.38 4.53
CA ASN A 145 -9.52 3.58 3.24
C ASN A 145 -10.74 2.66 3.04
N THR A 146 -10.67 1.42 3.51
CA THR A 146 -11.81 0.49 3.48
C THR A 146 -12.97 1.02 4.33
N ILE A 147 -12.67 1.55 5.52
CA ILE A 147 -13.67 2.18 6.40
C ILE A 147 -14.26 3.44 5.76
N ALA A 148 -13.43 4.30 5.14
CA ALA A 148 -13.90 5.50 4.45
C ALA A 148 -14.91 5.16 3.34
N VAL A 149 -14.58 4.17 2.51
CA VAL A 149 -15.45 3.68 1.43
C VAL A 149 -16.75 3.09 1.98
N ALA A 150 -16.68 2.34 3.10
CA ALA A 150 -17.86 1.81 3.76
C ALA A 150 -18.79 2.92 4.31
N ILE A 151 -18.23 3.96 4.92
CA ILE A 151 -18.99 5.11 5.43
C ILE A 151 -19.69 5.87 4.30
N GLU A 152 -19.01 6.09 3.17
CA GLU A 152 -19.60 6.73 1.99
C GLU A 152 -20.76 5.92 1.41
N ARG A 153 -20.61 4.59 1.33
CA ARG A 153 -21.68 3.67 0.93
C ARG A 153 -22.94 3.81 1.80
N TRP A 154 -22.77 3.97 3.12
CA TRP A 154 -23.89 4.11 4.05
C TRP A 154 -24.51 5.51 4.04
N GLY A 155 -23.73 6.53 3.69
CA GLY A 155 -24.18 7.92 3.58
C GLY A 155 -25.04 8.21 2.35
N GLY A 156 -25.31 7.22 1.50
CA GLY A 156 -26.13 7.38 0.28
C GLY A 156 -25.48 8.28 -0.78
N VAL A 157 -24.14 8.38 -0.76
CA VAL A 157 -23.36 9.15 -1.76
C VAL A 157 -23.00 8.25 -2.96
N GLU A 158 -23.80 7.20 -3.21
CA GLU A 158 -23.71 6.34 -4.40
C GLU A 158 -24.63 6.82 -5.52
#